data_AF-A0A8B5XGQ1-F1
#
_entry.id   AF-A0A8B5XGQ1-F1
#
_cell.length_a   1.000
_cell.length_b   1.000
_cell.length_c   1.000
_cell.angle_alpha   90.00
_cell.angle_beta   90.00
_cell.angle_gamma   90.00
#
_symmetry.space_group_name_H-M   'P 1'
#
loop_
_entity.id
_entity.type
_entity.pdbx_description
1 polymer ?
#
loop_
_entity_poly.entity_id
_entity_poly.type
_entity_poly.pdbx_seq_one_letter_code
_entity_poly.pdbx_strand_id
1 'polypeptide(L)'
;MQEITIMLKPHVAPIVERINVEEFTTVEFVEAMQLDPETKAAYDHAVERWVEPGEFRAKAVIHGQVIPLLLRETGLVEWAGFAHGEKDDFAVPAWWRKLETSGDDDE
;
A
#
# COMPACT_ATOMS: atom_id res chain seq x y z
N MET A 1 14.69 -0.01 -6.48
CA MET A 1 13.90 0.70 -5.45
C MET A 1 13.28 1.99 -6.00
N GLN A 2 14.06 3.02 -6.35
CA GLN A 2 13.51 4.31 -6.86
C GLN A 2 12.57 4.17 -8.08
N GLU A 3 12.88 3.29 -9.03
CA GLU A 3 12.01 3.05 -10.19
C GLU A 3 10.67 2.40 -9.81
N ILE A 4 10.68 1.50 -8.83
CA ILE A 4 9.46 0.82 -8.36
C ILE A 4 8.56 1.81 -7.62
N THR A 5 9.13 2.68 -6.79
CA THR A 5 8.37 3.74 -6.12
C THR A 5 7.76 4.70 -7.14
N ILE A 6 8.49 5.11 -8.18
CA ILE A 6 7.96 5.98 -9.26
C ILE A 6 6.77 5.32 -9.97
N MET A 7 6.85 4.01 -10.22
CA MET A 7 5.80 3.25 -10.90
C MET A 7 4.53 3.13 -10.07
N LEU A 8 4.64 2.83 -8.77
CA LEU A 8 3.47 2.58 -7.93
C LEU A 8 2.84 3.87 -7.39
N LYS A 9 3.64 4.92 -7.15
CA LYS A 9 3.21 6.19 -6.56
C LYS A 9 1.93 6.80 -7.13
N PRO A 10 1.72 6.92 -8.46
CA PRO A 10 0.51 7.55 -9.00
C PRO A 10 -0.78 6.79 -8.64
N HIS A 11 -0.69 5.51 -8.28
CA HIS A 11 -1.85 4.67 -7.99
C HIS A 11 -2.20 4.64 -6.50
N VAL A 12 -1.31 5.06 -5.60
CA VAL A 12 -1.49 4.83 -4.17
C VAL A 12 -2.59 5.70 -3.57
N ALA A 13 -2.54 7.02 -3.78
CA ALA A 13 -3.55 7.93 -3.24
C ALA A 13 -4.98 7.65 -3.76
N PRO A 14 -5.22 7.43 -5.07
CA PRO A 14 -6.55 7.07 -5.57
C PRO A 14 -7.13 5.79 -4.94
N ILE A 15 -6.29 4.80 -4.64
CA ILE A 15 -6.73 3.57 -3.97
C ILE A 15 -7.12 3.86 -2.53
N VAL A 16 -6.30 4.62 -1.79
CA VAL A 16 -6.64 5.03 -0.41
C VAL A 16 -7.98 5.76 -0.36
N GLU A 17 -8.23 6.68 -1.29
CA GLU A 17 -9.50 7.41 -1.37
C GLU A 17 -10.70 6.48 -1.55
N ARG A 18 -10.56 5.46 -2.41
CA ARG A 18 -11.63 4.49 -2.74
C ARG A 18 -11.89 3.45 -1.65
N ILE A 19 -10.95 3.20 -0.73
CA ILE A 19 -11.15 2.30 0.41
C ILE A 19 -12.17 2.95 1.37
N ASN A 20 -13.36 2.35 1.47
CA ASN A 20 -14.51 2.88 2.22
C ASN A 20 -14.55 2.42 3.70
N VAL A 21 -13.38 2.23 4.31
CA VAL A 21 -13.23 1.88 5.73
C VAL A 21 -12.22 2.82 6.37
N GLU A 22 -12.35 3.03 7.68
CA GLU A 22 -11.47 3.93 8.44
C GLU A 22 -10.05 3.37 8.58
N GLU A 23 -9.93 2.04 8.71
CA GLU A 23 -8.67 1.34 8.88
C GLU A 23 -8.55 0.19 7.88
N PHE A 24 -7.33 -0.02 7.37
CA PHE A 24 -7.01 -1.13 6.49
C PHE A 24 -5.57 -1.60 6.73
N THR A 25 -5.29 -2.85 6.39
CA THR A 25 -3.95 -3.44 6.44
C THR A 25 -3.19 -3.19 5.14
N THR A 26 -1.86 -3.30 5.18
CA THR A 26 -1.05 -3.36 3.96
C THR A 26 -1.52 -4.45 3.00
N VAL A 27 -2.00 -5.60 3.52
CA VAL A 27 -2.52 -6.71 2.72
C VAL A 27 -3.79 -6.29 1.98
N GLU A 28 -4.77 -5.74 2.68
CA GLU A 28 -6.03 -5.26 2.07
C GLU A 28 -5.77 -4.14 1.04
N PHE A 29 -4.79 -3.28 1.29
CA PHE A 29 -4.36 -2.28 0.31
C PHE A 29 -3.81 -2.95 -0.97
N VAL A 30 -2.95 -3.96 -0.83
CA VAL A 30 -2.42 -4.71 -1.97
C VAL A 30 -3.55 -5.44 -2.70
N GLU A 31 -4.50 -6.03 -1.98
CA GLU A 31 -5.69 -6.65 -2.57
C GLU A 31 -6.50 -5.64 -3.37
N ALA A 32 -6.69 -4.42 -2.84
CA ALA A 32 -7.34 -3.33 -3.56
C ALA A 32 -6.57 -2.93 -4.84
N MET A 33 -5.23 -2.96 -4.83
CA MET A 33 -4.41 -2.80 -6.05
C MET A 33 -4.63 -3.94 -7.06
N GLN A 34 -5.04 -5.13 -6.64
CA GLN A 34 -5.28 -6.23 -7.58
C GLN A 34 -6.66 -6.14 -8.26
N LEU A 35 -7.57 -5.30 -7.76
CA LEU A 35 -8.93 -5.19 -8.30
C LEU A 35 -9.01 -4.41 -9.61
N ASP A 36 -8.11 -3.45 -9.86
CA ASP A 36 -8.06 -2.71 -11.13
C ASP A 36 -6.97 -3.25 -12.05
N PRO A 37 -7.25 -3.46 -13.35
CA PRO A 37 -6.26 -3.98 -14.29
C PRO A 37 -4.99 -3.11 -14.40
N GLU A 38 -5.13 -1.79 -14.31
CA GLU A 38 -4.01 -0.85 -14.41
C GLU A 38 -3.06 -0.95 -13.21
N THR A 39 -3.62 -0.89 -12.00
CA THR A 39 -2.85 -0.92 -10.75
C THR A 39 -2.28 -2.30 -10.50
N LYS A 40 -3.00 -3.36 -10.92
CA LYS A 40 -2.49 -4.72 -10.97
C LYS A 40 -1.27 -4.84 -11.90
N ALA A 41 -1.35 -4.33 -13.13
CA ALA A 41 -0.23 -4.39 -14.06
C ALA A 41 0.99 -3.64 -13.52
N ALA A 42 0.80 -2.47 -12.90
CA ALA A 42 1.87 -1.74 -12.24
C ALA A 42 2.52 -2.55 -11.09
N TYR A 43 1.70 -3.22 -10.27
CA TYR A 43 2.19 -4.10 -9.20
C TYR A 43 2.97 -5.30 -9.74
N ASP A 44 2.44 -5.98 -10.75
CA ASP A 44 3.11 -7.13 -11.37
C ASP A 44 4.46 -6.70 -11.96
N HIS A 45 4.51 -5.57 -12.67
CA HIS A 45 5.76 -5.00 -13.19
C HIS A 45 6.75 -4.57 -12.10
N ALA A 46 6.26 -4.11 -10.95
CA ALA A 46 7.11 -3.79 -9.80
C ALA A 46 7.78 -5.06 -9.24
N VAL A 47 7.04 -6.17 -9.17
CA VAL A 47 7.56 -7.48 -8.76
C VAL A 47 8.57 -8.01 -9.79
N GLU A 48 8.26 -7.94 -11.09
CA GLU A 48 9.13 -8.40 -12.18
C GLU A 48 10.46 -7.63 -12.26
N ARG A 49 10.44 -6.32 -11.99
CA ARG A 49 11.64 -5.46 -11.98
C ARG A 49 12.53 -5.65 -10.77
N TRP A 50 12.12 -6.46 -9.79
CA TRP A 50 12.94 -6.72 -8.63
C TRP A 50 14.21 -7.45 -9.04
N VAL A 51 15.36 -6.82 -8.80
CA VAL A 51 16.66 -7.26 -9.32
C VAL A 51 17.18 -8.55 -8.66
N GLU A 52 16.70 -8.87 -7.46
CA GLU A 52 17.09 -10.09 -6.76
C GLU A 52 16.18 -11.25 -7.13
N PRO A 53 16.72 -12.46 -7.31
CA PRO A 53 15.92 -13.62 -7.61
C PRO A 53 14.99 -13.98 -6.44
N GLY A 54 13.73 -14.27 -6.77
CA GLY A 54 12.73 -14.79 -5.85
C GLY A 54 11.54 -13.85 -5.67
N GLU A 55 10.42 -14.20 -6.29
CA GLU A 55 9.15 -13.45 -6.19
C GLU A 55 8.73 -13.20 -4.74
N PHE A 56 8.94 -14.18 -3.85
CA PHE A 56 8.65 -14.03 -2.43
C PHE A 56 9.42 -12.87 -1.79
N ARG A 57 10.73 -12.74 -2.08
CA ARG A 57 11.56 -11.66 -1.53
C ARG A 57 11.16 -10.31 -2.10
N ALA A 58 10.86 -10.26 -3.40
CA ALA A 58 10.35 -9.06 -4.05
C ALA A 58 9.06 -8.57 -3.36
N LYS A 59 8.09 -9.47 -3.18
CA LYS A 59 6.82 -9.16 -2.51
C LYS A 59 7.03 -8.74 -1.06
N ALA A 60 7.89 -9.41 -0.30
CA ALA A 60 8.21 -9.03 1.07
C ALA A 60 8.78 -7.60 1.18
N VAL A 61 9.64 -7.19 0.25
CA VAL A 61 10.16 -5.81 0.24
C VAL A 61 9.10 -4.82 -0.23
N ILE A 62 8.33 -5.15 -1.25
CA ILE A 62 7.27 -4.26 -1.76
C ILE A 62 6.23 -4.01 -0.66
N HIS A 63 5.76 -5.06 0.01
CA HIS A 63 4.78 -4.98 1.08
C HIS A 63 5.37 -4.34 2.34
N GLY A 64 6.62 -4.66 2.70
CA GLY A 64 7.21 -4.23 3.96
C GLY A 64 7.86 -2.85 3.94
N GLN A 65 8.21 -2.35 2.76
CA GLN A 65 8.99 -1.11 2.63
C GLN A 65 8.41 -0.16 1.59
N VAL A 66 8.15 -0.63 0.37
CA VAL A 66 7.75 0.25 -0.73
C VAL A 66 6.35 0.82 -0.50
N ILE A 67 5.36 -0.04 -0.26
CA ILE A 67 3.97 0.38 -0.02
C ILE A 67 3.87 1.25 1.25
N PRO A 68 4.46 0.85 2.40
CA PRO A 68 4.49 1.70 3.59
C PRO A 68 5.12 3.07 3.38
N LEU A 69 6.20 3.15 2.59
CA LEU A 69 6.80 4.42 2.22
C LEU A 69 5.81 5.28 1.45
N LEU A 70 5.19 4.73 0.40
CA LEU A 70 4.26 5.46 -0.46
C LEU A 70 2.98 5.89 0.28
N LEU A 71 2.45 5.04 1.15
CA LEU A 71 1.29 5.37 1.99
C LEU A 71 1.58 6.58 2.88
N ARG A 72 2.75 6.63 3.53
CA ARG A 72 3.17 7.80 4.32
C ARG A 72 3.34 9.05 3.46
N GLU A 73 3.83 8.92 2.23
CA GLU A 73 3.98 10.04 1.30
C GLU A 73 2.64 10.62 0.82
N THR A 74 1.53 9.87 0.90
CA THR A 74 0.21 10.39 0.48
C THR A 74 -0.29 11.51 1.39
N GLY A 75 0.03 11.47 2.68
CA GLY A 75 -0.61 12.33 3.68
C GLY A 75 -2.09 12.04 3.92
N LEU A 76 -2.63 10.93 3.41
CA LEU A 76 -4.05 10.54 3.56
C LEU A 76 -4.27 9.51 4.68
N VAL A 77 -3.19 8.89 5.16
CA VAL A 77 -3.23 7.85 6.19
C VAL A 77 -2.09 8.02 7.18
N GLU A 78 -2.32 7.56 8.40
CA GLU A 78 -1.29 7.37 9.41
C GLU A 78 -1.06 5.89 9.72
N TRP A 79 0.15 5.57 10.20
CA TRP A 79 0.47 4.22 10.66
C TRP A 79 -0.21 3.96 12.01
N ALA A 80 -1.05 2.93 12.07
CA ALA A 80 -1.89 2.64 13.23
C ALA A 80 -1.40 1.45 14.08
N GLY A 81 -0.28 0.83 13.71
CA GLY A 81 0.31 -0.26 14.48
C GLY A 81 0.70 -1.47 13.64
N PHE A 82 1.24 -2.48 14.31
CA PHE A 82 1.43 -3.79 13.72
C PHE A 82 0.10 -4.56 13.71
N ALA A 83 -0.22 -5.19 12.59
CA ALA A 83 -1.40 -6.04 12.45
C ALA A 83 -1.09 -7.48 12.91
N HIS A 84 -0.84 -7.64 14.21
CA HIS A 84 -0.54 -8.96 14.80
C HIS A 84 -1.73 -9.91 14.64
N GLY A 85 -1.46 -11.14 14.16
CA GLY A 85 -2.48 -12.17 13.99
C GLY A 85 -3.23 -12.12 12.65
N GLU A 86 -3.05 -11.06 11.86
CA GLU A 86 -3.54 -11.00 10.49
C GLU A 86 -2.74 -11.94 9.58
N LYS A 87 -3.45 -12.58 8.63
CA LYS A 87 -2.79 -13.45 7.67
C LYS A 87 -2.02 -12.60 6.66
N ASP A 88 -0.71 -12.58 6.82
CA ASP A 88 0.22 -12.00 5.87
C ASP A 88 1.30 -13.03 5.51
N ASP A 89 1.23 -13.54 4.27
CA ASP A 89 2.19 -14.51 3.74
C ASP A 89 3.62 -13.94 3.63
N PHE A 90 3.79 -12.61 3.77
CA PHE A 90 5.05 -11.89 3.65
C PHE A 90 5.56 -11.28 4.97
N ALA A 91 4.87 -11.55 6.09
CA ALA A 91 5.28 -11.26 7.46
C ALA A 91 5.59 -9.77 7.77
N VAL A 92 4.86 -8.85 7.14
CA VAL A 92 4.95 -7.39 7.33
C VAL A 92 3.58 -6.74 7.55
N PRO A 93 2.77 -7.24 8.51
CA PRO A 93 1.41 -6.76 8.67
C PRO A 93 1.42 -5.41 9.42
N ALA A 94 0.92 -4.36 8.76
CA ALA A 94 0.75 -3.03 9.34
C ALA A 94 -0.69 -2.54 9.14
N TRP A 95 -1.25 -1.94 10.18
CA TRP A 95 -2.50 -1.20 10.13
C TRP A 95 -2.25 0.24 9.69
N TRP A 96 -3.16 0.76 8.89
CA TRP A 96 -3.20 2.15 8.43
C TRP A 96 -4.57 2.72 8.74
N ARG A 97 -4.62 3.93 9.27
CA ARG A 97 -5.85 4.67 9.53
C ARG A 97 -5.95 5.83 8.56
N LYS A 98 -7.08 5.97 7.88
CA LYS A 98 -7.38 7.15 7.06
C LYS A 98 -7.46 8.37 7.96
N LEU A 99 -6.76 9.43 7.56
CA LEU A 99 -6.92 10.72 8.19
C LEU A 99 -8.24 11.31 7.71
N GLU A 100 -9.08 11.73 8.64
CA GLU A 100 -10.27 12.50 8.30
C GLU A 100 -9.79 13.75 7.55
N THR A 101 -10.28 13.94 6.32
CA THR A 101 -10.24 15.29 5.76
C THR A 101 -11.12 16.10 6.70
N SER A 102 -10.52 16.98 7.52
CA SER A 102 -11.29 17.98 8.28
C SER A 102 -12.13 18.74 7.27
N GLY A 103 -13.37 18.30 7.12
CA GLY A 103 -14.41 18.91 6.32
C GLY A 103 -15.45 19.47 7.26
N ASP A 104 -15.03 20.23 8.27
CA ASP A 104 -15.87 21.05 9.14
C ASP A 104 -14.95 22.08 9.83
N ASP A 105 -14.65 23.17 9.12
CA ASP A 105 -14.69 24.48 9.77
C ASP A 105 -16.12 24.98 9.53
N ASP A 106 -16.95 24.80 10.57
CA ASP A 106 -18.29 25.33 10.78
C ASP A 106 -18.48 26.80 10.30
N GLU A 107 -19.64 27.04 9.68
CA GLU A 107 -20.47 28.27 9.64
C GLU A 107 -19.91 29.61 9.08
#